data_AF-A0A521GZP5-F1
#
_entry.id   AF-A0A521GZP5-F1
#
_cell.length_a   1.000
_cell.length_b   1.000
_cell.length_c   1.000
_cell.angle_alpha   90.00
_cell.angle_beta   90.00
_cell.angle_gamma   90.00
#
_symmetry.space_group_name_H-M   'P 1'
#
loop_
_entity.id
_entity.type
_entity.pdbx_description
1 polymer ?
#
loop_
_entity_poly.entity_id
_entity_poly.type
_entity_poly.pdbx_seq_one_letter_code
_entity_poly.pdbx_strand_id
1 'polypeptide(L)'
;METLAEQPQHEKLKSFDLMASVDMMRFDHQVYGHVLPETRQRVYDEELSSIAEGVNRASRTEFTLPRRGDELMYFDSGNLRSYMGMLTTGLEVARSEKTADHRRSFLHDWAVRDLDIGYKMRALRPGQRMAWCNPYPHDMEALYGAAFMRECGLFPDRQMGFLYMAICNEDGSVSLQSQTVDRSDEAAFTAAMEVMRYDANADLDTLVRTYDGTLMKKYAGRFYAGRRGSEVGENAWAEITRHKDLITYFLDELERLAASNMPRTELARRTKEHIIGTWKAIKNRLGGSAAQRGDTAQYRNHEQLVYETQSAYRQARSEQDYKISCGGLVQADVDPTKPFDILSGKEVFDSIFGNESKGETYGFDKHMYCVVCQAPPERDAEKKMCGPCGICRGCDIVLRAKSKGKYALAA
;
A
#
# COMPACT_ATOMS: atom_id res chain seq x y z
N MET A 1 39.12 -23.46 3.22
CA MET A 1 37.97 -23.22 2.31
C MET A 1 36.72 -23.35 3.17
N GLU A 2 36.35 -22.25 3.82
CA GLU A 2 35.14 -22.18 4.63
C GLU A 2 33.94 -22.00 3.69
N THR A 3 33.02 -22.96 3.76
CA THR A 3 31.72 -22.93 3.09
C THR A 3 30.88 -21.80 3.68
N LEU A 4 30.55 -20.81 2.85
CA LEU A 4 29.54 -19.79 3.12
C LEU A 4 28.20 -20.49 3.37
N ALA A 5 27.75 -20.47 4.62
CA ALA A 5 26.43 -20.94 5.00
C ALA A 5 25.38 -19.98 4.39
N GLU A 6 24.52 -20.52 3.53
CA GLU A 6 23.31 -19.84 3.06
C GLU A 6 22.45 -19.47 4.27
N GLN A 7 22.21 -18.17 4.45
CA GLN A 7 21.28 -17.68 5.47
C GLN A 7 19.85 -18.11 5.11
N PRO A 8 19.02 -18.48 6.09
CA PRO A 8 17.63 -18.84 5.83
C PRO A 8 16.90 -17.63 5.25
N GLN A 9 16.30 -17.80 4.08
CA GLN A 9 15.32 -16.86 3.53
C GLN A 9 14.13 -16.80 4.49
N HIS A 10 14.10 -15.80 5.36
CA HIS A 10 12.89 -15.41 6.06
C HIS A 10 11.86 -14.97 5.03
N GLU A 11 10.72 -15.66 4.97
CA GLU A 11 9.52 -15.19 4.27
C GLU A 11 9.14 -13.82 4.86
N LYS A 12 9.51 -12.75 4.16
CA LYS A 12 9.03 -11.39 4.43
C LYS A 12 7.54 -11.35 4.06
N LEU A 13 6.68 -11.60 5.02
CA LEU A 13 5.31 -11.09 4.97
C LEU A 13 5.40 -9.56 4.97
N LYS A 14 5.10 -8.93 3.83
CA LYS A 14 5.23 -7.48 3.65
C LYS A 14 4.11 -6.75 4.40
N SER A 15 4.38 -6.41 5.65
CA SER A 15 4.02 -5.09 6.16
C SER A 15 4.87 -4.03 5.44
N PHE A 16 4.41 -2.78 5.40
CA PHE A 16 5.16 -1.62 4.91
C PHE A 16 6.65 -1.73 5.29
N ASP A 17 7.54 -1.94 4.32
CA ASP A 17 8.97 -2.10 4.60
C ASP A 17 9.56 -0.71 4.83
N LEU A 18 9.53 -0.27 6.09
CA LEU A 18 10.07 1.00 6.56
C LEU A 18 11.54 1.21 6.11
N MET A 19 12.27 0.11 5.92
CA MET A 19 13.66 0.14 5.52
C MET A 19 13.86 0.17 4.01
N ALA A 20 12.82 0.05 3.17
CA ALA A 20 12.96 -0.06 1.73
C ALA A 20 13.79 1.08 1.11
N SER A 21 13.45 2.33 1.43
CA SER A 21 14.14 3.51 0.93
C SER A 21 15.60 3.57 1.37
N VAL A 22 15.87 3.26 2.65
CA VAL A 22 17.22 3.27 3.23
C VAL A 22 18.07 2.10 2.73
N ASP A 23 17.51 0.90 2.64
CA ASP A 23 18.18 -0.29 2.12
C ASP A 23 18.51 -0.10 0.63
N MET A 24 17.63 0.54 -0.15
CA MET A 24 17.88 0.86 -1.56
C MET A 24 19.00 1.91 -1.73
N MET A 25 18.95 3.01 -0.99
CA MET A 25 20.04 4.01 -0.99
C MET A 25 21.37 3.43 -0.48
N ARG A 26 21.30 2.53 0.50
CA ARG A 26 22.49 1.87 1.07
C ARG A 26 23.15 0.95 0.07
N PHE A 27 22.35 0.20 -0.70
CA PHE A 27 22.88 -0.62 -1.79
C PHE A 27 23.70 0.23 -2.77
N ASP A 28 23.16 1.37 -3.20
CA ASP A 28 23.89 2.28 -4.10
C ASP A 28 25.17 2.81 -3.47
N HIS A 29 25.14 3.22 -2.19
CA HIS A 29 26.35 3.63 -1.48
C HIS A 29 27.41 2.51 -1.44
N GLN A 30 27.01 1.27 -1.23
CA GLN A 30 27.92 0.12 -1.16
C GLN A 30 28.52 -0.24 -2.52
N VAL A 31 27.74 -0.10 -3.60
CA VAL A 31 28.15 -0.50 -4.95
C VAL A 31 28.86 0.64 -5.71
N TYR A 32 28.37 1.87 -5.58
CA TYR A 32 28.82 3.03 -6.37
C TYR A 32 29.48 4.13 -5.52
N GLY A 33 29.48 4.01 -4.20
CA GLY A 33 30.03 5.01 -3.27
C GLY A 33 29.12 6.23 -3.05
N HIS A 34 28.03 6.36 -3.79
CA HIS A 34 27.05 7.45 -3.71
C HIS A 34 25.66 6.94 -4.13
N VAL A 35 24.59 7.65 -3.73
CA VAL A 35 23.23 7.35 -4.20
C VAL A 35 23.07 7.81 -5.64
N LEU A 36 22.58 6.94 -6.52
CA LEU A 36 22.33 7.31 -7.91
C LEU A 36 21.14 8.30 -8.00
N PRO A 37 21.16 9.27 -8.94
CA PRO A 37 20.05 10.21 -9.13
C PRO A 37 18.69 9.52 -9.32
N GLU A 38 18.67 8.40 -10.02
CA GLU A 38 17.48 7.60 -10.30
C GLU A 38 16.90 6.97 -9.02
N THR A 39 17.77 6.45 -8.15
CA THR A 39 17.38 5.90 -6.84
C THR A 39 16.82 7.00 -5.94
N ARG A 40 17.48 8.16 -5.91
CA ARG A 40 17.02 9.30 -5.12
C ARG A 40 15.67 9.83 -5.61
N GLN A 41 15.46 9.91 -6.93
CA GLN A 41 14.18 10.29 -7.52
C GLN A 41 13.07 9.28 -7.18
N ARG A 42 13.38 7.98 -7.20
CA ARG A 42 12.43 6.95 -6.79
C ARG A 42 12.04 7.08 -5.30
N VAL A 43 13.01 7.24 -4.41
CA VAL A 43 12.71 7.46 -2.97
C VAL A 43 11.87 8.72 -2.79
N TYR A 44 12.19 9.78 -3.54
CA TYR A 44 11.36 10.98 -3.56
C TYR A 44 9.92 10.65 -3.95
N ASP A 45 9.69 9.97 -5.07
CA ASP A 45 8.34 9.70 -5.58
C ASP A 45 7.54 8.75 -4.65
N GLU A 46 8.17 7.70 -4.12
CA GLU A 46 7.53 6.71 -3.23
C GLU A 46 7.21 7.32 -1.86
N GLU A 47 8.17 7.99 -1.24
CA GLU A 47 7.97 8.57 0.10
C GLU A 47 7.04 9.78 0.08
N LEU A 48 7.13 10.65 -0.94
CA LEU A 48 6.20 11.79 -1.03
C LEU A 48 4.79 11.32 -1.35
N SER A 49 4.61 10.25 -2.14
CA SER A 49 3.30 9.63 -2.35
C SER A 49 2.74 9.14 -1.02
N SER A 50 3.57 8.46 -0.23
CA SER A 50 3.20 7.96 1.08
C SER A 50 2.89 9.09 2.08
N ILE A 51 3.59 10.23 2.02
CA ILE A 51 3.25 11.43 2.80
C ILE A 51 1.94 12.05 2.28
N ALA A 52 1.73 12.13 0.96
CA ALA A 52 0.54 12.69 0.32
C ALA A 52 -0.75 11.96 0.69
N GLU A 53 -0.68 10.64 0.82
CA GLU A 53 -1.79 9.81 1.28
C GLU A 53 -2.09 10.03 2.77
N GLY A 54 -1.03 10.17 3.57
CA GLY A 54 -1.12 10.38 5.00
C GLY A 54 -1.54 11.80 5.41
N VAL A 55 -1.37 12.81 4.54
CA VAL A 55 -1.97 14.13 4.78
C VAL A 55 -3.43 14.05 4.36
N ASN A 56 -4.33 14.31 5.30
CA ASN A 56 -5.77 14.21 5.12
C ASN A 56 -6.28 15.27 4.13
N ARG A 57 -6.00 15.11 2.84
CA ARG A 57 -6.38 15.98 1.71
C ARG A 57 -6.68 15.11 0.49
N ALA A 58 -7.40 15.67 -0.48
CA ALA A 58 -7.58 15.04 -1.77
C ALA A 58 -6.22 14.98 -2.51
N SER A 59 -5.93 13.88 -3.18
CA SER A 59 -4.69 13.67 -3.92
C SER A 59 -5.02 13.34 -5.36
N ARG A 60 -4.39 14.07 -6.29
CA ARG A 60 -4.45 13.79 -7.72
C ARG A 60 -3.06 13.42 -8.19
N THR A 61 -2.95 12.26 -8.82
CA THR A 61 -1.70 11.79 -9.42
C THR A 61 -1.91 11.54 -10.91
N GLU A 62 -0.87 11.81 -11.68
CA GLU A 62 -0.83 11.54 -13.11
C GLU A 62 0.52 10.92 -13.45
N PHE A 63 0.49 9.85 -14.23
CA PHE A 63 1.68 9.23 -14.78
C PHE A 63 1.39 8.65 -16.16
N THR A 64 2.44 8.48 -16.95
CA THR A 64 2.32 7.91 -18.31
C THR A 64 3.03 6.58 -18.36
N LEU A 65 2.34 5.55 -18.84
CA LEU A 65 2.87 4.23 -19.11
C LEU A 65 3.34 4.20 -20.58
N PRO A 66 4.67 4.24 -20.86
CA PRO A 66 5.14 4.11 -22.23
C PRO A 66 4.78 2.74 -22.81
N ARG A 67 4.58 2.69 -24.13
CA ARG A 67 4.32 1.44 -24.85
C ARG A 67 5.58 0.92 -25.52
N ARG A 68 5.86 -0.39 -25.38
CA ARG A 68 6.93 -1.08 -26.10
C ARG A 68 6.37 -2.35 -26.75
N GLY A 69 6.16 -2.29 -28.06
CA GLY A 69 5.40 -3.33 -28.77
C GLY A 69 3.95 -3.35 -28.28
N ASP A 70 3.48 -4.52 -27.85
CA ASP A 70 2.12 -4.70 -27.33
C ASP A 70 2.02 -4.51 -25.80
N GLU A 71 3.13 -4.17 -25.13
CA GLU A 71 3.15 -4.03 -23.67
C GLU A 71 3.17 -2.57 -23.21
N LEU A 72 2.41 -2.30 -22.15
CA LEU A 72 2.57 -1.09 -21.35
C LEU A 72 3.68 -1.33 -20.34
N MET A 73 4.55 -0.33 -20.21
CA MET A 73 5.72 -0.39 -19.37
C MET A 73 5.58 0.58 -18.21
N TYR A 74 6.15 0.24 -17.07
CA TYR A 74 6.37 1.15 -15.96
C TYR A 74 7.84 1.12 -15.58
N PHE A 75 8.34 2.18 -14.96
CA PHE A 75 9.73 2.25 -14.53
C PHE A 75 9.85 1.70 -13.10
N ASP A 76 10.66 0.67 -12.91
CA ASP A 76 10.95 0.08 -11.62
C ASP A 76 12.41 -0.37 -11.54
N SER A 77 13.09 0.11 -10.51
CA SER A 77 14.48 -0.24 -10.20
C SER A 77 15.43 -0.01 -11.38
N GLY A 78 15.39 1.20 -11.97
CA GLY A 78 16.26 1.58 -13.08
C GLY A 78 15.87 0.96 -14.44
N ASN A 79 14.82 0.16 -14.50
CA ASN A 79 14.46 -0.62 -15.66
C ASN A 79 13.00 -0.41 -16.04
N LEU A 80 12.72 -0.38 -17.34
CA LEU A 80 11.35 -0.50 -17.84
C LEU A 80 10.88 -1.95 -17.67
N ARG A 81 9.81 -2.15 -16.92
CA ARG A 81 9.20 -3.45 -16.63
C ARG A 81 7.78 -3.50 -17.16
N SER A 82 7.28 -4.71 -17.39
CA SER A 82 5.92 -4.93 -17.87
C SER A 82 4.90 -4.54 -16.82
N TYR A 83 3.97 -3.63 -17.16
CA TYR A 83 2.85 -3.25 -16.28
C TYR A 83 1.95 -4.45 -15.98
N MET A 84 1.76 -5.35 -16.95
CA MET A 84 1.00 -6.60 -16.72
C MET A 84 1.73 -7.53 -15.75
N GLY A 85 3.07 -7.56 -15.79
CA GLY A 85 3.89 -8.30 -14.83
C GLY A 85 3.71 -7.78 -13.40
N MET A 86 3.64 -6.45 -13.22
CA MET A 86 3.34 -5.82 -11.92
C MET A 86 1.97 -6.25 -11.38
N LEU A 87 0.92 -6.17 -12.22
CA LEU A 87 -0.45 -6.55 -11.82
C LEU A 87 -0.55 -8.05 -11.49
N THR A 88 0.14 -8.90 -12.25
CA THR A 88 0.20 -10.35 -11.99
C THR A 88 0.87 -10.63 -10.65
N THR A 89 1.98 -9.95 -10.36
CA THR A 89 2.68 -10.04 -9.07
C THR A 89 1.76 -9.58 -7.93
N GLY A 90 1.02 -8.47 -8.11
CA GLY A 90 0.03 -7.98 -7.14
C GLY A 90 -1.08 -9.00 -6.85
N LEU A 91 -1.60 -9.67 -7.89
CA LEU A 91 -2.58 -10.74 -7.74
C LEU A 91 -2.04 -11.94 -6.96
N GLU A 92 -0.81 -12.36 -7.23
CA GLU A 92 -0.16 -13.46 -6.50
C GLU A 92 0.03 -13.12 -5.02
N VAL A 93 0.45 -11.87 -4.72
CA VAL A 93 0.56 -11.38 -3.34
C VAL A 93 -0.80 -11.41 -2.65
N ALA A 94 -1.84 -10.82 -3.26
CA ALA A 94 -3.18 -10.79 -2.68
C ALA A 94 -3.77 -12.21 -2.49
N ARG A 95 -3.42 -13.16 -3.37
CA ARG A 95 -3.77 -14.58 -3.22
C ARG A 95 -3.07 -15.21 -2.01
N SER A 96 -1.79 -14.92 -1.83
CA SER A 96 -1.03 -15.38 -0.66
C SER A 96 -1.63 -14.82 0.64
N GLU A 97 -1.93 -13.52 0.67
CA GLU A 97 -2.56 -12.87 1.82
C GLU A 97 -3.95 -13.44 2.15
N LYS A 98 -4.78 -13.68 1.12
CA LYS A 98 -6.08 -14.37 1.29
C LYS A 98 -5.92 -15.78 1.86
N THR A 99 -4.85 -16.48 1.49
CA THR A 99 -4.56 -17.83 1.99
C THR A 99 -4.12 -17.80 3.45
N ALA A 100 -3.34 -16.79 3.83
CA ALA A 100 -2.92 -16.56 5.21
C ALA A 100 -4.07 -16.06 6.11
N ASP A 101 -4.93 -15.19 5.58
CA ASP A 101 -6.10 -14.64 6.29
C ASP A 101 -7.29 -14.47 5.32
N HIS A 102 -8.30 -15.35 5.46
CA HIS A 102 -9.50 -15.33 4.62
C HIS A 102 -10.27 -14.00 4.65
N ARG A 103 -10.12 -13.20 5.72
CA ARG A 103 -10.74 -11.87 5.84
C ARG A 103 -10.23 -10.91 4.76
N ARG A 104 -9.02 -11.15 4.22
CA ARG A 104 -8.40 -10.40 3.11
C ARG A 104 -8.88 -10.83 1.72
N SER A 105 -9.92 -11.66 1.62
CA SER A 105 -10.47 -12.12 0.34
C SER A 105 -10.85 -10.97 -0.61
N PHE A 106 -11.33 -9.84 -0.08
CA PHE A 106 -11.67 -8.67 -0.89
C PHE A 106 -10.45 -8.02 -1.58
N LEU A 107 -9.26 -8.08 -0.98
CA LEU A 107 -8.01 -7.57 -1.59
C LEU A 107 -7.64 -8.39 -2.83
N HIS A 108 -7.81 -9.72 -2.75
CA HIS A 108 -7.64 -10.60 -3.91
C HIS A 108 -8.64 -10.26 -5.01
N ASP A 109 -9.91 -10.05 -4.65
CA ASP A 109 -10.94 -9.75 -5.65
C ASP A 109 -10.71 -8.37 -6.31
N TRP A 110 -10.14 -7.40 -5.59
CA TRP A 110 -9.64 -6.16 -6.17
C TRP A 110 -8.46 -6.40 -7.11
N ALA A 111 -7.45 -7.17 -6.71
CA ALA A 111 -6.30 -7.45 -7.58
C ALA A 111 -6.70 -8.17 -8.88
N VAL A 112 -7.74 -9.02 -8.84
CA VAL A 112 -8.34 -9.62 -10.05
C VAL A 112 -8.95 -8.54 -10.95
N ARG A 113 -9.68 -7.56 -10.39
CA ARG A 113 -10.25 -6.45 -11.17
C ARG A 113 -9.17 -5.55 -11.74
N ASP A 114 -8.13 -5.24 -10.97
CA ASP A 114 -7.01 -4.43 -11.43
C ASP A 114 -6.28 -5.10 -12.61
N LEU A 115 -6.14 -6.43 -12.59
CA LEU A 115 -5.59 -7.18 -13.71
C LEU A 115 -6.48 -7.10 -14.97
N ASP A 116 -7.81 -7.24 -14.82
CA ASP A 116 -8.78 -7.06 -15.92
C ASP A 116 -8.74 -5.63 -16.50
N ILE A 117 -8.66 -4.62 -15.63
CA ILE A 117 -8.45 -3.22 -16.01
C ILE A 117 -7.15 -3.06 -16.78
N GLY A 118 -6.05 -3.69 -16.33
CA GLY A 118 -4.77 -3.67 -17.04
C GLY A 118 -4.86 -4.23 -18.46
N TYR A 119 -5.57 -5.33 -18.66
CA TYR A 119 -5.83 -5.88 -19.99
C TYR A 119 -6.65 -4.91 -20.87
N LYS A 120 -7.67 -4.26 -20.30
CA LYS A 120 -8.47 -3.25 -21.01
C LYS A 120 -7.64 -2.02 -21.38
N MET A 121 -6.80 -1.53 -20.47
CA MET A 121 -5.88 -0.41 -20.72
C MET A 121 -4.91 -0.73 -21.86
N ARG A 122 -4.33 -1.93 -21.89
CA ARG A 122 -3.44 -2.38 -22.96
C ARG A 122 -4.13 -2.37 -24.34
N ALA A 123 -5.42 -2.70 -24.35
CA ALA A 123 -6.25 -2.76 -25.56
C ALA A 123 -6.75 -1.39 -26.05
N LEU A 124 -6.53 -0.30 -25.30
CA LEU A 124 -6.90 1.04 -25.75
C LEU A 124 -6.15 1.44 -27.01
N ARG A 125 -6.89 2.00 -27.96
CA ARG A 125 -6.37 2.61 -29.19
C ARG A 125 -6.13 4.10 -28.99
N PRO A 126 -5.26 4.75 -29.79
CA PRO A 126 -5.02 6.19 -29.70
C PRO A 126 -6.32 7.01 -29.66
N GLY A 127 -6.38 7.98 -28.74
CA GLY A 127 -7.54 8.82 -28.46
C GLY A 127 -8.64 8.16 -27.62
N GLN A 128 -8.62 6.84 -27.43
CA GLN A 128 -9.59 6.16 -26.57
C GLN A 128 -9.32 6.43 -25.09
N ARG A 129 -10.40 6.45 -24.33
CA ARG A 129 -10.42 6.68 -22.89
C ARG A 129 -11.15 5.55 -22.18
N MET A 130 -10.76 5.29 -20.94
CA MET A 130 -11.55 4.48 -20.02
C MET A 130 -11.51 5.11 -18.64
N ALA A 131 -12.61 4.98 -17.91
CA ALA A 131 -12.67 5.33 -16.49
C ALA A 131 -13.09 4.11 -15.68
N TRP A 132 -12.67 4.08 -14.44
CA TRP A 132 -13.13 3.11 -13.45
C TRP A 132 -13.01 3.72 -12.06
N CYS A 133 -13.54 3.01 -11.07
CA CYS A 133 -13.47 3.44 -9.68
C CYS A 133 -13.16 2.26 -8.76
N ASN A 134 -12.45 2.54 -7.67
CA ASN A 134 -12.25 1.61 -6.56
C ASN A 134 -12.92 2.21 -5.31
N PRO A 135 -14.18 1.84 -5.02
CA PRO A 135 -14.88 2.33 -3.83
C PRO A 135 -14.28 1.71 -2.56
N TYR A 136 -14.41 2.44 -1.46
CA TYR A 136 -14.10 1.91 -0.13
C TYR A 136 -15.06 0.75 0.23
N PRO A 137 -14.57 -0.38 0.76
CA PRO A 137 -15.37 -1.60 0.95
C PRO A 137 -16.12 -1.55 2.30
N HIS A 138 -17.22 -0.79 2.34
CA HIS A 138 -18.05 -0.60 3.54
C HIS A 138 -18.49 -1.89 4.21
N ASP A 139 -18.86 -2.90 3.42
CA ASP A 139 -19.31 -4.21 3.95
C ASP A 139 -18.19 -4.92 4.73
N MET A 140 -16.93 -4.75 4.30
CA MET A 140 -15.78 -5.35 4.97
C MET A 140 -15.47 -4.61 6.28
N GLU A 141 -15.61 -3.28 6.31
CA GLU A 141 -15.48 -2.52 7.55
C GLU A 141 -16.59 -2.91 8.55
N ALA A 142 -17.83 -3.05 8.07
CA ALA A 142 -18.95 -3.45 8.92
C ALA A 142 -18.71 -4.85 9.53
N LEU A 143 -18.06 -5.75 8.79
CA LEU A 143 -17.82 -7.13 9.22
C LEU A 143 -16.58 -7.28 10.12
N TYR A 144 -15.49 -6.60 9.79
CA TYR A 144 -14.18 -6.80 10.44
C TYR A 144 -13.69 -5.61 11.27
N GLY A 145 -14.35 -4.46 11.17
CA GLY A 145 -14.07 -3.25 11.93
C GLY A 145 -12.97 -2.37 11.34
N ALA A 146 -13.02 -1.07 11.68
CA ALA A 146 -12.08 -0.06 11.19
C ALA A 146 -10.60 -0.37 11.48
N ALA A 147 -10.29 -1.03 12.60
CA ALA A 147 -8.91 -1.41 12.94
C ALA A 147 -8.31 -2.36 11.88
N PHE A 148 -9.05 -3.42 11.52
CA PHE A 148 -8.65 -4.34 10.46
C PHE A 148 -8.53 -3.65 9.10
N MET A 149 -9.42 -2.71 8.79
CA MET A 149 -9.33 -1.92 7.55
C MET A 149 -8.02 -1.11 7.49
N ARG A 150 -7.61 -0.48 8.60
CA ARG A 150 -6.32 0.22 8.68
C ARG A 150 -5.13 -0.74 8.50
N GLU A 151 -5.20 -1.94 9.07
CA GLU A 151 -4.17 -2.98 8.88
C GLU A 151 -4.03 -3.40 7.40
N CYS A 152 -5.12 -3.34 6.64
CA CYS A 152 -5.11 -3.58 5.19
C CYS A 152 -4.63 -2.36 4.38
N GLY A 153 -4.19 -1.27 5.02
CA GLY A 153 -3.73 -0.04 4.35
C GLY A 153 -4.88 0.86 3.85
N LEU A 154 -6.10 0.68 4.37
CA LEU A 154 -7.26 1.49 4.01
C LEU A 154 -7.55 2.59 5.03
N PHE A 155 -8.38 3.56 4.64
CA PHE A 155 -8.64 4.78 5.40
C PHE A 155 -10.11 4.84 5.86
N PRO A 156 -10.51 4.09 6.90
CA PRO A 156 -11.90 4.04 7.38
C PRO A 156 -12.44 5.42 7.78
N ASP A 157 -11.63 6.25 8.45
CA ASP A 157 -12.06 7.57 8.91
C ASP A 157 -12.43 8.52 7.76
N ARG A 158 -11.83 8.30 6.58
CA ARG A 158 -12.13 9.02 5.35
C ARG A 158 -13.14 8.30 4.47
N GLN A 159 -13.30 6.99 4.67
CA GLN A 159 -13.94 6.08 3.72
C GLN A 159 -13.41 6.33 2.31
N MET A 160 -12.08 6.36 2.18
CA MET A 160 -11.41 6.83 0.96
C MET A 160 -11.55 5.81 -0.16
N GLY A 161 -12.02 6.28 -1.32
CA GLY A 161 -12.01 5.55 -2.58
C GLY A 161 -11.25 6.31 -3.66
N PHE A 162 -11.30 5.79 -4.89
CA PHE A 162 -10.57 6.34 -6.02
C PHE A 162 -11.41 6.42 -7.29
N LEU A 163 -11.25 7.51 -8.03
CA LEU A 163 -11.66 7.65 -9.42
C LEU A 163 -10.42 7.61 -10.30
N TYR A 164 -10.48 6.85 -11.39
CA TYR A 164 -9.38 6.70 -12.34
C TYR A 164 -9.83 7.02 -13.76
N MET A 165 -8.91 7.55 -14.54
CA MET A 165 -9.07 7.76 -15.98
C MET A 165 -7.78 7.42 -16.70
N ALA A 166 -7.87 6.59 -17.74
CA ALA A 166 -6.77 6.31 -18.65
C ALA A 166 -7.09 6.86 -20.04
N ILE A 167 -6.09 7.45 -20.69
CA ILE A 167 -6.15 7.97 -22.06
C ILE A 167 -4.98 7.39 -22.84
N CYS A 168 -5.26 6.76 -23.99
CA CYS A 168 -4.20 6.30 -24.89
C CYS A 168 -3.78 7.45 -25.82
N ASN A 169 -2.51 7.83 -25.73
CA ASN A 169 -1.91 8.92 -26.49
C ASN A 169 -1.65 8.50 -27.95
N GLU A 170 -1.29 9.46 -28.81
CA GLU A 170 -1.02 9.21 -30.23
C GLU A 170 0.16 8.25 -30.46
N ASP A 171 1.16 8.26 -29.58
CA ASP A 171 2.31 7.35 -29.59
C ASP A 171 2.00 5.96 -29.02
N GLY A 172 0.75 5.72 -28.61
CA GLY A 172 0.30 4.48 -27.98
C GLY A 172 0.60 4.37 -26.48
N SER A 173 1.34 5.30 -25.89
CA SER A 173 1.48 5.36 -24.43
C SER A 173 0.13 5.61 -23.76
N VAL A 174 -0.01 5.28 -22.48
CA VAL A 174 -1.26 5.48 -21.74
C VAL A 174 -1.03 6.41 -20.56
N SER A 175 -1.63 7.60 -20.60
CA SER A 175 -1.68 8.51 -19.47
C SER A 175 -2.76 8.04 -18.50
N LEU A 176 -2.37 7.74 -17.26
CA LEU A 176 -3.26 7.35 -16.17
C LEU A 176 -3.33 8.48 -15.15
N GLN A 177 -4.54 8.95 -14.90
CA GLN A 177 -4.88 9.91 -13.86
C GLN A 177 -5.68 9.23 -12.76
N SER A 178 -5.39 9.54 -11.51
CA SER A 178 -6.17 9.10 -10.37
C SER A 178 -6.52 10.27 -9.45
N GLN A 179 -7.68 10.19 -8.81
CA GLN A 179 -8.14 11.13 -7.79
C GLN A 179 -8.67 10.36 -6.60
N THR A 180 -8.14 10.62 -5.41
CA THR A 180 -8.77 10.14 -4.16
C THR A 180 -10.06 10.91 -3.91
N VAL A 181 -11.10 10.20 -3.48
CA VAL A 181 -12.36 10.78 -3.04
C VAL A 181 -12.72 10.25 -1.65
N ASP A 182 -13.09 11.16 -0.75
CA ASP A 182 -13.55 10.79 0.60
C ASP A 182 -15.05 10.46 0.59
N ARG A 183 -15.55 9.92 1.71
CA ARG A 183 -16.96 9.54 1.89
C ARG A 183 -17.46 8.67 0.74
N SER A 184 -16.72 7.60 0.43
CA SER A 184 -17.05 6.62 -0.59
C SER A 184 -18.56 6.34 -0.60
N ASP A 185 -19.23 6.62 -1.71
CA ASP A 185 -20.67 6.47 -1.85
C ASP A 185 -20.99 5.79 -3.18
N GLU A 186 -21.68 4.64 -3.10
CA GLU A 186 -21.95 3.79 -4.27
C GLU A 186 -22.80 4.51 -5.33
N ALA A 187 -23.77 5.33 -4.92
CA ALA A 187 -24.60 6.08 -5.85
C ALA A 187 -23.78 7.20 -6.53
N ALA A 188 -22.89 7.86 -5.79
CA ALA A 188 -21.98 8.86 -6.36
C ALA A 188 -20.97 8.25 -7.34
N PHE A 189 -20.40 7.08 -7.03
CA PHE A 189 -19.53 6.35 -7.95
C PHE A 189 -20.27 5.90 -9.21
N THR A 190 -21.49 5.34 -9.04
CA THR A 190 -22.33 4.94 -10.16
C THR A 190 -22.62 6.12 -11.07
N ALA A 191 -23.04 7.25 -10.51
CA ALA A 191 -23.31 8.47 -11.27
C ALA A 191 -22.06 8.96 -12.01
N ALA A 192 -20.88 8.96 -11.37
CA ALA A 192 -19.63 9.35 -12.02
C ALA A 192 -19.30 8.43 -13.21
N MET A 193 -19.41 7.11 -13.05
CA MET A 193 -19.14 6.15 -14.12
C MET A 193 -20.16 6.23 -15.27
N GLU A 194 -21.42 6.58 -14.98
CA GLU A 194 -22.45 6.77 -15.99
C GLU A 194 -22.18 7.94 -16.93
N VAL A 195 -21.46 8.98 -16.47
CA VAL A 195 -21.07 10.11 -17.34
C VAL A 195 -20.34 9.64 -18.58
N MET A 196 -19.41 8.69 -18.44
CA MET A 196 -18.62 8.16 -19.55
C MET A 196 -19.48 7.50 -20.65
N ARG A 197 -20.73 7.10 -20.34
CA ARG A 197 -21.65 6.53 -21.32
C ARG A 197 -22.27 7.57 -22.23
N TYR A 198 -22.44 8.80 -21.74
CA TYR A 198 -23.15 9.87 -22.45
C TYR A 198 -22.20 10.99 -22.92
N ASP A 199 -21.05 11.13 -22.27
CA ASP A 199 -19.96 12.03 -22.66
C ASP A 199 -18.64 11.25 -22.74
N ALA A 200 -18.29 10.83 -23.96
CA ALA A 200 -17.04 10.12 -24.22
C ALA A 200 -15.79 11.00 -24.02
N ASN A 201 -15.96 12.33 -23.95
CA ASN A 201 -14.89 13.29 -23.72
C ASN A 201 -14.81 13.76 -22.28
N ALA A 202 -15.63 13.20 -21.38
CA ALA A 202 -15.54 13.48 -19.96
C ALA A 202 -14.11 13.25 -19.47
N ASP A 203 -13.63 14.21 -18.69
CA ASP A 203 -12.35 14.17 -18.01
C ASP A 203 -12.53 13.80 -16.53
N LEU A 204 -11.41 13.55 -15.83
CA LEU A 204 -11.44 13.19 -14.41
C LEU A 204 -12.14 14.27 -13.56
N ASP A 205 -11.99 15.55 -13.92
CA ASP A 205 -12.67 16.65 -13.22
C ASP A 205 -14.20 16.58 -13.38
N THR A 206 -14.69 16.13 -14.54
CA THR A 206 -16.12 15.88 -14.76
C THR A 206 -16.62 14.73 -13.90
N LEU A 207 -15.84 13.64 -13.78
CA LEU A 207 -16.18 12.51 -12.89
C LEU A 207 -16.26 12.97 -11.42
N VAL A 208 -15.27 13.74 -10.95
CA VAL A 208 -15.23 14.28 -9.58
C VAL A 208 -16.40 15.23 -9.32
N ARG A 209 -16.66 16.17 -10.23
CA ARG A 209 -17.82 17.08 -10.11
C ARG A 209 -19.14 16.32 -10.04
N THR A 210 -19.26 15.22 -10.77
CA THR A 210 -20.47 14.39 -10.76
C THR A 210 -20.63 13.62 -9.46
N TYR A 211 -19.53 13.07 -8.96
CA TYR A 211 -19.46 12.44 -7.65
C TYR A 211 -19.87 13.43 -6.54
N ASP A 212 -19.23 14.61 -6.49
CA ASP A 212 -19.52 15.67 -5.53
C ASP A 212 -20.94 16.23 -5.66
N GLY A 213 -21.45 16.36 -6.89
CA GLY A 213 -22.82 16.78 -7.15
C GLY A 213 -23.86 15.79 -6.60
N THR A 214 -23.54 14.49 -6.63
CA THR A 214 -24.39 13.45 -6.04
C THR A 214 -24.37 13.51 -4.51
N LEU A 215 -23.19 13.68 -3.92
CA LEU A 215 -23.08 13.89 -2.47
C LEU A 215 -23.77 15.18 -2.00
N MET A 216 -23.65 16.27 -2.76
CA MET A 216 -24.32 17.55 -2.47
C MET A 216 -25.84 17.36 -2.39
N LYS A 217 -26.43 16.64 -3.35
CA LYS A 217 -27.88 16.33 -3.37
C LYS A 217 -28.29 15.50 -2.16
N LYS A 218 -27.46 14.52 -1.76
CA LYS A 218 -27.75 13.59 -0.66
C LYS A 218 -27.58 14.23 0.72
N TYR A 219 -26.55 15.04 0.93
CA TYR A 219 -26.12 15.49 2.26
C TYR A 219 -26.24 17.00 2.52
N ALA A 220 -26.70 17.79 1.54
CA ALA A 220 -26.82 19.24 1.63
C ALA A 220 -25.50 19.93 2.08
N GLY A 221 -24.62 20.19 1.12
CA GLY A 221 -23.37 20.91 1.35
C GLY A 221 -22.50 20.97 0.11
N ARG A 222 -21.49 21.84 0.14
CA ARG A 222 -20.45 21.86 -0.90
C ARG A 222 -19.42 20.78 -0.61
N PHE A 223 -19.13 19.99 -1.64
CA PHE A 223 -18.13 18.94 -1.61
C PHE A 223 -17.06 19.22 -2.65
N TYR A 224 -15.84 18.83 -2.33
CA TYR A 224 -14.74 18.71 -3.29
C TYR A 224 -14.02 17.39 -3.03
N ALA A 225 -13.97 16.51 -4.04
CA ALA A 225 -13.41 15.17 -3.93
C ALA A 225 -13.95 14.40 -2.71
N GLY A 226 -15.27 14.47 -2.48
CA GLY A 226 -15.96 13.83 -1.37
C GLY A 226 -15.85 14.53 -0.02
N ARG A 227 -15.10 15.63 0.07
CA ARG A 227 -14.82 16.34 1.33
C ARG A 227 -15.74 17.53 1.49
N ARG A 228 -16.42 17.60 2.62
CA ARG A 228 -17.33 18.71 2.94
C ARG A 228 -16.51 19.94 3.32
N GLY A 229 -16.76 21.06 2.64
CA GLY A 229 -16.13 22.35 2.97
C GLY A 229 -14.66 22.50 2.55
N SER A 230 -14.10 21.55 1.80
CA SER A 230 -12.79 21.73 1.15
C SER A 230 -12.89 22.72 -0.01
N GLU A 231 -11.83 23.49 -0.23
CA GLU A 231 -11.72 24.36 -1.40
C GLU A 231 -11.35 23.57 -2.66
N VAL A 232 -11.87 24.01 -3.80
CA VAL A 232 -11.51 23.43 -5.11
C VAL A 232 -10.03 23.66 -5.37
N GLY A 233 -9.31 22.60 -5.74
CA GLY A 233 -7.88 22.67 -6.03
C GLY A 233 -6.96 22.30 -4.86
N GLU A 234 -7.51 21.91 -3.70
CA GLU A 234 -6.72 21.27 -2.64
C GLU A 234 -6.13 19.95 -3.16
N ASN A 235 -4.85 19.95 -3.55
CA ASN A 235 -4.10 18.74 -3.90
C ASN A 235 -2.98 18.51 -2.90
N ALA A 236 -3.01 17.37 -2.21
CA ALA A 236 -1.99 16.94 -1.26
C ALA A 236 -0.56 17.10 -1.82
N TRP A 237 -0.33 16.69 -3.06
CA TRP A 237 0.98 16.77 -3.71
C TRP A 237 1.46 18.21 -3.90
N ALA A 238 0.58 19.08 -4.41
CA ALA A 238 0.90 20.49 -4.63
C ALA A 238 1.18 21.22 -3.31
N GLU A 239 0.49 20.86 -2.23
CA GLU A 239 0.72 21.44 -0.90
C GLU A 239 2.02 20.93 -0.26
N ILE A 240 2.29 19.62 -0.33
CA ILE A 240 3.52 19.03 0.21
C ILE A 240 4.75 19.64 -0.48
N THR A 241 4.73 19.74 -1.81
CA THR A 241 5.87 20.24 -2.60
C THR A 241 6.19 21.72 -2.35
N ARG A 242 5.31 22.49 -1.70
CA ARG A 242 5.62 23.84 -1.21
C ARG A 242 6.60 23.83 -0.04
N HIS A 243 6.71 22.73 0.70
CA HIS A 243 7.62 22.57 1.84
C HIS A 243 8.98 21.99 1.41
N LYS A 244 9.64 22.66 0.44
CA LYS A 244 10.89 22.20 -0.17
C LYS A 244 12.02 21.99 0.85
N ASP A 245 12.07 22.80 1.90
CA ASP A 245 13.04 22.70 2.99
C ASP A 245 12.93 21.37 3.74
N LEU A 246 11.70 20.99 4.14
CA LEU A 246 11.44 19.71 4.80
C LEU A 246 11.67 18.52 3.87
N ILE A 247 11.27 18.63 2.60
CA ILE A 247 11.49 17.54 1.63
C ILE A 247 12.99 17.31 1.39
N THR A 248 13.76 18.39 1.23
CA THR A 248 15.21 18.30 1.04
C THR A 248 15.86 17.68 2.27
N TYR A 249 15.56 18.20 3.46
CA TYR A 249 16.02 17.62 4.73
C TYR A 249 15.63 16.15 4.87
N PHE A 250 14.40 15.79 4.47
CA PHE A 250 13.90 14.44 4.57
C PHE A 250 14.75 13.46 3.77
N LEU A 251 15.05 13.78 2.51
CA LEU A 251 15.86 12.92 1.64
C LEU A 251 17.33 12.87 2.05
N ASP A 252 17.90 14.03 2.40
CA ASP A 252 19.31 14.12 2.83
C ASP A 252 19.56 13.29 4.10
N GLU A 253 18.58 13.30 5.02
CA GLU A 253 18.65 12.51 6.23
C GLU A 253 18.51 11.00 5.95
N LEU A 254 17.63 10.59 5.03
CA LEU A 254 17.52 9.19 4.61
C LEU A 254 18.83 8.70 3.98
N GLU A 255 19.44 9.51 3.12
CA GLU A 255 20.75 9.22 2.51
C GLU A 255 21.85 9.13 3.57
N ARG A 256 21.87 10.04 4.55
CA ARG A 256 22.81 9.98 5.68
C ARG A 256 22.61 8.73 6.53
N LEU A 257 21.37 8.31 6.77
CA LEU A 257 21.05 7.07 7.47
C LEU A 257 21.54 5.85 6.67
N ALA A 258 21.32 5.85 5.35
CA ALA A 258 21.78 4.80 4.46
C ALA A 258 23.31 4.64 4.47
N ALA A 259 24.05 5.75 4.47
CA ALA A 259 25.51 5.79 4.55
C ALA A 259 26.07 5.44 5.95
N SER A 260 25.24 5.39 6.99
CA SER A 260 25.70 5.15 8.36
C SER A 260 26.09 3.69 8.60
N ASN A 261 27.08 3.47 9.48
CA ASN A 261 27.46 2.14 9.96
C ASN A 261 26.66 1.70 11.21
N MET A 262 25.45 2.26 11.41
CA MET A 262 24.62 1.92 12.57
C MET A 262 24.14 0.46 12.50
N PRO A 263 24.00 -0.23 13.64
CA PRO A 263 23.32 -1.52 13.70
C PRO A 263 21.92 -1.43 13.09
N ARG A 264 21.46 -2.50 12.41
CA ARG A 264 20.17 -2.51 11.67
C ARG A 264 18.98 -2.11 12.54
N THR A 265 18.97 -2.51 13.81
CA THR A 265 17.91 -2.17 14.77
C THR A 265 17.86 -0.66 15.08
N GLU A 266 19.01 -0.04 15.37
CA GLU A 266 19.10 1.40 15.61
C GLU A 266 18.80 2.21 14.35
N LEU A 267 19.26 1.74 13.19
CA LEU A 267 18.97 2.36 11.91
C LEU A 267 17.48 2.36 11.60
N ALA A 268 16.80 1.22 11.80
CA ALA A 268 15.35 1.12 11.60
C ALA A 268 14.60 2.08 12.51
N ARG A 269 15.03 2.21 13.77
CA ARG A 269 14.49 3.19 14.72
C ARG A 269 14.64 4.62 14.23
N ARG A 270 15.85 5.02 13.87
CA ARG A 270 16.12 6.39 13.35
C ARG A 270 15.33 6.69 12.08
N THR A 271 15.24 5.72 11.17
CA THR A 271 14.46 5.82 9.93
C THR A 271 12.98 6.03 10.24
N LYS A 272 12.44 5.29 11.21
CA LYS A 272 11.06 5.44 11.70
C LYS A 272 10.77 6.83 12.24
N GLU A 273 11.62 7.27 13.19
CA GLU A 273 11.48 8.58 13.84
C GLU A 273 11.49 9.70 12.81
N HIS A 274 12.36 9.58 11.82
CA HIS A 274 12.50 10.54 10.74
C HIS A 274 11.30 10.56 9.79
N ILE A 275 10.82 9.40 9.32
CA ILE A 275 9.67 9.29 8.43
C ILE A 275 8.40 9.82 9.11
N ILE A 276 8.13 9.38 10.34
CA ILE A 276 6.93 9.81 11.08
C ILE A 276 7.05 11.28 11.48
N GLY A 277 8.22 11.70 11.97
CA GLY A 277 8.47 13.09 12.35
C GLY A 277 8.28 14.05 11.18
N THR A 278 8.80 13.71 10.00
CA THR A 278 8.68 14.54 8.80
C THR A 278 7.23 14.62 8.35
N TRP A 279 6.55 13.48 8.26
CA TRP A 279 5.13 13.44 7.91
C TRP A 279 4.27 14.30 8.87
N LYS A 280 4.49 14.16 10.17
CA LYS A 280 3.75 14.93 11.18
C LYS A 280 4.09 16.42 11.11
N ALA A 281 5.36 16.78 10.85
CA ALA A 281 5.77 18.17 10.66
C ALA A 281 5.04 18.80 9.47
N ILE A 282 4.96 18.11 8.34
CA ILE A 282 4.18 18.54 7.17
C ILE A 282 2.70 18.69 7.55
N LYS A 283 2.09 17.68 8.18
CA LYS A 283 0.69 17.73 8.65
C LYS A 283 0.43 18.95 9.56
N ASN A 284 1.36 19.25 10.47
CA ASN A 284 1.30 20.43 11.34
C ASN A 284 1.38 21.74 10.57
N ARG A 285 2.30 21.84 9.58
CA ARG A 285 2.39 23.03 8.70
C ARG A 285 1.10 23.25 7.90
N LEU A 286 0.47 22.16 7.46
CA LEU A 286 -0.79 22.19 6.70
C LEU A 286 -2.03 22.47 7.57
N GLY A 287 -2.01 22.09 8.86
CA GLY A 287 -3.12 22.26 9.80
C GLY A 287 -3.05 23.52 10.66
N GLY A 288 -1.87 24.14 10.79
CA GLY A 288 -1.67 25.36 11.56
C GLY A 288 -1.94 26.65 10.78
N SER A 289 -2.11 27.77 11.50
CA SER A 289 -2.19 29.14 10.98
C SER A 289 -0.96 29.60 10.18
N ALA A 290 0.03 28.74 9.92
CA ALA A 290 1.12 29.00 8.98
C ALA A 290 0.60 29.13 7.53
N ALA A 291 -0.48 28.42 7.18
CA ALA A 291 -1.21 28.65 5.93
C ALA A 291 -1.82 30.07 5.85
N GLN A 292 -2.09 30.72 6.98
CA GLN A 292 -2.64 32.09 7.05
C GLN A 292 -1.58 33.20 7.02
N ARG A 293 -0.28 32.90 7.14
CA ARG A 293 0.76 33.94 7.24
C ARG A 293 1.41 34.34 5.93
N GLY A 294 1.12 33.68 4.80
CA GLY A 294 1.81 33.97 3.53
C GLY A 294 3.34 33.75 3.57
N ASP A 295 3.89 33.29 4.69
CA ASP A 295 5.30 32.93 4.87
C ASP A 295 5.55 31.54 4.29
N THR A 296 5.33 31.41 2.98
CA THR A 296 5.93 30.33 2.21
C THR A 296 7.42 30.57 2.10
N ALA A 297 8.21 29.68 2.71
CA ALA A 297 9.66 29.53 2.54
C ALA A 297 10.55 30.62 3.18
N GLN A 298 10.51 30.77 4.50
CA GLN A 298 11.78 31.05 5.18
C GLN A 298 12.62 29.77 5.16
N TYR A 299 13.77 29.81 4.48
CA TYR A 299 14.77 28.75 4.54
C TYR A 299 15.15 28.53 6.00
N ARG A 300 14.62 27.47 6.59
CA ARG A 300 15.05 27.02 7.91
C ARG A 300 16.41 26.38 7.78
N ASN A 301 17.29 26.65 8.74
CA ASN A 301 18.57 25.97 8.79
C ASN A 301 18.37 24.49 9.21
N HIS A 302 19.40 23.67 9.02
CA HIS A 302 19.33 22.24 9.31
C HIS A 302 18.91 21.96 10.77
N GLU A 303 19.44 22.69 11.75
CA GLU A 303 19.13 22.51 13.17
C GLU A 303 17.65 22.76 13.48
N GLN A 304 17.04 23.77 12.86
CA GLN A 304 15.61 24.06 12.99
C GLN A 304 14.75 22.93 12.42
N LEU A 305 15.14 22.35 11.29
CA LEU A 305 14.42 21.23 10.67
C LEU A 305 14.55 19.93 11.49
N VAL A 306 15.73 19.69 12.08
CA VAL A 306 15.94 18.59 13.04
C VAL A 306 15.02 18.76 14.24
N TYR A 307 14.99 19.95 14.85
CA TYR A 307 14.13 20.23 16.00
C TYR A 307 12.64 20.06 15.67
N GLU A 308 12.20 20.62 14.53
CA GLU A 308 10.82 20.52 14.06
C GLU A 308 10.40 19.06 13.88
N THR A 309 11.21 18.27 13.18
CA THR A 309 10.94 16.85 12.89
C THR A 309 10.90 16.01 14.17
N GLN A 310 11.85 16.22 15.09
CA GLN A 310 11.87 15.50 16.37
C GLN A 310 10.71 15.89 17.28
N SER A 311 10.36 17.17 17.33
CA SER A 311 9.21 17.66 18.10
C SER A 311 7.91 17.07 17.55
N ALA A 312 7.76 17.07 16.22
CA ALA A 312 6.63 16.46 15.53
C ALA A 312 6.54 14.95 15.79
N TYR A 313 7.67 14.22 15.79
CA TYR A 313 7.68 12.80 16.16
C TYR A 313 7.18 12.56 17.59
N ARG A 314 7.66 13.36 18.57
CA ARG A 314 7.21 13.28 19.97
C ARG A 314 5.71 13.57 20.10
N GLN A 315 5.22 14.55 19.34
CA GLN A 315 3.79 14.84 19.28
C GLN A 315 3.01 13.65 18.71
N ALA A 316 3.44 13.11 17.56
CA ALA A 316 2.79 11.94 16.95
C ALA A 316 2.73 10.75 17.92
N ARG A 317 3.82 10.52 18.65
CA ARG A 317 3.88 9.51 19.71
C ARG A 317 2.87 9.77 20.84
N SER A 318 2.80 11.00 21.33
CA SER A 318 1.86 11.38 22.41
C SER A 318 0.40 11.23 21.98
N GLU A 319 0.11 11.53 20.72
CA GLU A 319 -1.24 11.46 20.15
C GLU A 319 -1.58 10.05 19.63
N GLN A 320 -0.62 9.11 19.67
CA GLN A 320 -0.72 7.79 19.07
C GLN A 320 -1.08 7.83 17.57
N ASP A 321 -0.58 8.86 16.89
CA ASP A 321 -0.76 9.07 15.46
C ASP A 321 -0.10 7.93 14.67
N TYR A 322 -0.74 7.57 13.56
CA TYR A 322 -0.26 6.60 12.60
C TYR A 322 -0.22 7.24 11.21
N LYS A 323 0.86 6.99 10.47
CA LYS A 323 0.98 7.31 9.04
C LYS A 323 0.41 6.13 8.26
N ILE A 324 -0.73 6.31 7.61
CA ILE A 324 -1.31 5.33 6.68
C ILE A 324 -0.84 5.67 5.27
N SER A 325 -0.44 4.64 4.52
CA SER A 325 -0.24 4.72 3.07
C SER A 325 -0.67 3.43 2.39
N CYS A 326 -0.78 3.46 1.07
CA CYS A 326 -0.88 2.26 0.24
C CYS A 326 0.27 1.32 0.59
N GLY A 327 -0.04 0.13 1.12
CA GLY A 327 0.95 -0.86 1.55
C GLY A 327 1.17 -0.98 3.07
N GLY A 328 0.50 -0.16 3.90
CA GLY A 328 0.41 -0.42 5.33
C GLY A 328 0.35 0.83 6.22
N LEU A 329 0.58 0.63 7.51
CA LEU A 329 0.58 1.70 8.51
C LEU A 329 1.92 1.71 9.27
N VAL A 330 2.38 2.90 9.63
CA VAL A 330 3.52 3.10 10.54
C VAL A 330 3.07 3.94 11.73
N GLN A 331 3.11 3.37 12.93
CA GLN A 331 2.76 4.06 14.18
C GLN A 331 4.01 4.53 14.92
N ALA A 332 3.97 5.71 15.56
CA ALA A 332 5.06 6.15 16.43
C ALA A 332 5.25 5.20 17.63
N ASP A 333 6.49 4.92 18.03
CA ASP A 333 6.77 3.96 19.11
C ASP A 333 6.18 4.43 20.44
N VAL A 334 5.29 3.66 21.06
CA VAL A 334 4.69 4.03 22.36
C VAL A 334 5.69 3.76 23.51
N ASP A 335 6.60 2.80 23.35
CA ASP A 335 7.59 2.37 24.35
C ASP A 335 9.03 2.48 23.81
N PRO A 336 9.93 3.29 24.42
CA PRO A 336 11.30 3.45 23.94
C PRO A 336 12.24 2.35 24.44
N THR A 337 11.76 1.47 25.34
CA THR A 337 12.53 0.39 25.98
C THR A 337 12.28 -0.97 25.36
N LYS A 338 11.24 -1.10 24.54
CA LYS A 338 11.09 -2.26 23.66
C LYS A 338 12.02 -2.07 22.47
N PRO A 339 13.07 -2.90 22.30
CA PRO A 339 13.79 -2.94 21.04
C PRO A 339 12.79 -3.22 19.92
N PHE A 340 13.17 -2.86 18.69
CA PHE A 340 12.43 -3.21 17.48
C PHE A 340 12.06 -4.69 17.49
N ASP A 341 10.86 -5.02 17.96
CA ASP A 341 10.15 -6.16 17.45
C ASP A 341 9.63 -5.66 16.11
N ILE A 342 10.38 -5.95 15.04
CA ILE A 342 9.71 -6.37 13.81
C ILE A 342 8.85 -7.50 14.33
N LEU A 343 7.59 -7.21 14.66
CA LEU A 343 6.72 -8.21 15.25
C LEU A 343 6.82 -9.40 14.32
N SER A 344 7.45 -10.48 14.81
CA SER A 344 7.36 -11.72 14.08
C SER A 344 5.86 -11.95 13.93
N GLY A 345 5.40 -12.47 12.78
CA GLY A 345 3.96 -12.74 12.62
C GLY A 345 3.38 -13.50 13.81
N LYS A 346 4.22 -14.25 14.53
CA LYS A 346 4.01 -14.91 15.81
C LYS A 346 3.74 -13.97 17.00
N GLU A 347 4.45 -12.87 17.19
CA GLU A 347 4.25 -11.97 18.36
C GLU A 347 2.98 -11.10 18.22
N VAL A 348 2.62 -10.70 17.00
CA VAL A 348 1.29 -10.12 16.71
C VAL A 348 0.19 -11.15 17.01
N PHE A 349 0.43 -12.41 16.64
CA PHE A 349 -0.49 -13.50 16.95
C PHE A 349 -0.62 -13.73 18.47
N ASP A 350 0.50 -13.82 19.18
CA ASP A 350 0.56 -14.12 20.62
C ASP A 350 -0.01 -12.97 21.47
N SER A 351 0.13 -11.71 21.05
CA SER A 351 -0.46 -10.55 21.76
C SER A 351 -1.96 -10.39 21.50
N ILE A 352 -2.48 -10.90 20.39
CA ILE A 352 -3.91 -10.83 20.02
C ILE A 352 -4.69 -12.02 20.59
N PHE A 353 -4.07 -13.21 20.67
CA PHE A 353 -4.76 -14.44 21.07
C PHE A 353 -4.40 -14.96 22.47
N GLY A 354 -3.47 -14.29 23.17
CA GLY A 354 -2.99 -14.73 24.49
C GLY A 354 -2.08 -15.95 24.37
N ASN A 355 -1.14 -16.08 25.31
CA ASN A 355 -0.15 -17.16 25.44
C ASN A 355 -0.59 -18.46 24.78
N GLU A 356 0.25 -18.98 23.88
CA GLU A 356 0.20 -20.33 23.34
C GLU A 356 -0.40 -21.29 24.35
N SER A 357 -1.60 -21.78 24.02
CA SER A 357 -2.06 -23.06 24.50
C SER A 357 -0.94 -24.07 24.28
N LYS A 358 -0.52 -24.65 25.39
CA LYS A 358 0.31 -25.85 25.50
C LYS A 358 0.20 -26.75 24.25
N GLY A 359 1.24 -26.77 23.42
CA GLY A 359 1.63 -27.89 22.57
C GLY A 359 0.53 -28.71 21.92
N GLU A 360 -0.37 -28.11 21.14
CA GLU A 360 -1.20 -28.90 20.23
C GLU A 360 -0.37 -29.27 18.98
N THR A 361 0.16 -30.49 19.01
CA THR A 361 0.79 -31.13 17.86
C THR A 361 -0.22 -31.24 16.73
N TYR A 362 0.20 -30.90 15.50
CA TYR A 362 -0.62 -31.05 14.29
C TYR A 362 -1.24 -32.46 14.22
N GLY A 363 -2.54 -32.53 14.54
CA GLY A 363 -3.30 -33.77 14.64
C GLY A 363 -4.31 -33.91 13.50
N PHE A 364 -4.63 -35.16 13.15
CA PHE A 364 -5.74 -35.50 12.25
C PHE A 364 -6.97 -35.88 13.08
N ASP A 365 -7.52 -34.92 13.81
CA ASP A 365 -8.58 -35.12 14.80
C ASP A 365 -9.95 -34.58 14.37
N LYS A 366 -10.03 -33.85 13.25
CA LYS A 366 -11.28 -33.28 12.73
C LYS A 366 -12.00 -34.24 11.78
N HIS A 367 -13.25 -34.59 12.07
CA HIS A 367 -14.11 -35.37 11.18
C HIS A 367 -14.77 -34.47 10.13
N MET A 368 -14.24 -34.45 8.91
CA MET A 368 -14.76 -33.64 7.79
C MET A 368 -14.46 -34.27 6.41
N TYR A 369 -15.03 -33.73 5.34
CA TYR A 369 -14.73 -34.19 3.97
C TYR A 369 -13.34 -33.73 3.54
N CYS A 370 -12.55 -34.67 3.02
CA CYS A 370 -11.22 -34.34 2.53
C CYS A 370 -11.31 -33.54 1.24
N VAL A 371 -10.73 -32.33 1.23
CA VAL A 371 -10.73 -31.43 0.06
C VAL A 371 -9.96 -31.98 -1.16
N VAL A 372 -9.18 -33.05 -0.99
CA VAL A 372 -8.36 -33.65 -2.05
C VAL A 372 -9.05 -34.87 -2.67
N CYS A 373 -9.57 -35.78 -1.85
CA CYS A 373 -10.14 -37.05 -2.33
C CYS A 373 -11.66 -37.15 -2.24
N GLN A 374 -12.33 -36.14 -1.69
CA GLN A 374 -13.79 -36.08 -1.55
C GLN A 374 -14.31 -34.72 -2.03
N ALA A 375 -13.67 -34.11 -3.03
CA ALA A 375 -14.11 -32.87 -3.64
C ALA A 375 -14.57 -33.12 -5.10
N PRO A 376 -15.86 -32.92 -5.43
CA PRO A 376 -16.98 -32.65 -4.50
C PRO A 376 -17.36 -33.88 -3.66
N PRO A 377 -17.93 -33.71 -2.45
CA PRO A 377 -18.31 -34.84 -1.62
C PRO A 377 -19.59 -35.50 -2.17
N GLU A 378 -19.57 -36.83 -2.30
CA GLU A 378 -20.77 -37.60 -2.61
C GLU A 378 -21.76 -37.54 -1.43
N ARG A 379 -23.07 -37.61 -1.72
CA ARG A 379 -24.14 -37.41 -0.72
C ARG A 379 -24.03 -38.33 0.51
N ASP A 380 -23.52 -39.54 0.30
CA ASP A 380 -23.44 -40.59 1.33
C ASP A 380 -21.99 -40.93 1.71
N ALA A 381 -21.02 -40.08 1.34
CA ALA A 381 -19.63 -40.31 1.70
C ALA A 381 -19.41 -40.18 3.21
N GLU A 382 -18.65 -41.09 3.80
CA GLU A 382 -18.23 -40.94 5.20
C GLU A 382 -17.16 -39.84 5.33
N LYS A 383 -17.31 -39.00 6.36
CA LYS A 383 -16.30 -37.98 6.70
C LYS A 383 -15.01 -38.67 7.17
N LYS A 384 -13.88 -38.08 6.82
CA LYS A 384 -12.54 -38.60 7.17
C LYS A 384 -11.92 -37.77 8.28
N MET A 385 -10.98 -38.38 9.00
CA MET A 385 -10.09 -37.68 9.91
C MET A 385 -9.10 -36.81 9.12
N CYS A 386 -9.28 -35.51 9.23
CA CYS A 386 -8.53 -34.49 8.53
C CYS A 386 -7.78 -33.61 9.53
N GLY A 387 -6.66 -33.05 9.08
CA GLY A 387 -5.98 -31.98 9.80
C GLY A 387 -6.77 -30.67 9.71
N PRO A 388 -6.30 -29.61 10.38
CA PRO A 388 -6.94 -28.28 10.34
C PRO A 388 -7.14 -27.73 8.92
N CYS A 389 -6.32 -28.15 7.95
CA CYS A 389 -6.39 -27.76 6.54
C CYS A 389 -7.44 -28.53 5.70
N GLY A 390 -8.23 -29.42 6.30
CA GLY A 390 -9.25 -30.20 5.58
C GLY A 390 -8.69 -31.31 4.68
N ILE A 391 -7.41 -31.65 4.82
CA ILE A 391 -6.76 -32.76 4.10
C ILE A 391 -6.71 -33.98 5.01
N CYS A 392 -7.15 -35.15 4.53
CA CYS A 392 -7.06 -36.39 5.30
C CYS A 392 -5.64 -36.92 5.35
N ARG A 393 -5.33 -37.71 6.38
CA ARG A 393 -3.99 -38.28 6.60
C ARG A 393 -3.44 -39.01 5.37
N GLY A 394 -4.29 -39.77 4.67
CA GLY A 394 -3.89 -40.47 3.45
C GLY A 394 -3.47 -39.53 2.31
N CYS A 395 -4.21 -38.44 2.08
CA CYS A 395 -3.86 -37.46 1.05
C CYS A 395 -2.61 -36.65 1.42
N ASP A 396 -2.45 -36.28 2.69
CA ASP A 396 -1.26 -35.57 3.18
C ASP A 396 0.02 -36.40 2.95
N ILE A 397 0.00 -37.72 3.24
CA ILE A 397 1.13 -38.61 2.98
C ILE A 397 1.50 -38.64 1.50
N VAL A 398 0.51 -38.78 0.60
CA VAL A 398 0.75 -38.83 -0.85
C VAL A 398 1.29 -37.50 -1.37
N LEU A 399 0.75 -36.38 -0.89
CA LEU A 399 1.22 -35.05 -1.27
C LEU A 399 2.67 -34.80 -0.82
N ARG A 400 3.03 -35.21 0.40
CA ARG A 400 4.40 -35.12 0.92
C ARG A 400 5.36 -36.07 0.21
N ALA A 401 4.91 -37.25 -0.19
CA ALA A 401 5.73 -38.18 -0.98
C ALA A 401 6.00 -37.62 -2.39
N LYS A 402 4.98 -37.01 -3.04
CA LYS A 402 5.15 -36.34 -4.34
C LYS A 402 6.06 -35.12 -4.28
N SER A 403 5.99 -34.32 -3.20
CA SER A 403 6.91 -33.19 -3.03
C SER A 403 8.34 -33.68 -2.88
N LYS A 404 8.61 -34.68 -2.02
CA LYS A 404 9.94 -35.28 -1.88
C LYS A 404 10.46 -35.96 -3.15
N GLY A 405 9.60 -36.62 -3.92
CA GLY A 405 9.97 -37.23 -5.21
C GLY A 405 10.34 -36.21 -6.30
N LYS A 406 9.73 -35.01 -6.29
CA LYS A 406 10.14 -33.90 -7.18
C LYS A 406 11.53 -33.35 -6.84
N TYR A 407 11.91 -33.36 -5.56
CA TYR A 407 13.25 -32.95 -5.14
C TYR A 407 14.32 -34.03 -5.35
N ALA A 408 13.95 -35.32 -5.35
CA ALA A 408 14.87 -36.42 -5.62
C ALA A 408 15.21 -36.61 -7.11
N LEU A 409 14.37 -36.10 -8.03
CA LEU A 409 14.66 -36.07 -9.47
C LEU A 409 15.32 -34.76 -9.93
N ALA A 410 15.48 -33.80 -9.01
CA ALA A 410 16.11 -32.50 -9.25
C ALA A 410 17.44 -32.34 -8.46
N ALA A 411 18.01 -33.44 -7.97
CA ALA A 411 19.29 -33.51 -7.28
C ALA A 411 20.29 -34.35 -8.07
#